data_AF-A0A2I2EXL8-F1
#
_entry.id   AF-A0A2I2EXL8-F1
#
_cell.length_a   1.000
_cell.length_b   1.000
_cell.length_c   1.000
_cell.angle_alpha   90.00
_cell.angle_beta   90.00
_cell.angle_gamma   90.00
#
_symmetry.space_group_name_H-M   'P 1'
#
loop_
_entity.id
_entity.type
_entity.pdbx_description
1 polymer ?
#
loop_
_entity_poly.entity_id
_entity_poly.type
_entity_poly.pdbx_seq_one_letter_code
_entity_poly.pdbx_strand_id
1 'polypeptide(L)' 'MSFWSSYRSLSPKTRALFGVGLMAWASIGLWMSPQVEDVMGMKATAAEQEELDRKLALRVSRVEKEGK' A
#
# COMPACT_ATOMS: atom_id res chain seq x y z
N MET A 1 10.15 31.64 1.80
CA MET A 1 8.74 31.19 1.69
C MET A 1 8.69 29.71 2.02
N SER A 2 7.71 29.25 2.80
CA SER A 2 7.55 27.83 3.10
C SER A 2 7.06 27.08 1.86
N PHE A 3 7.52 25.84 1.67
CA PHE A 3 7.05 24.93 0.62
C PHE A 3 5.52 24.80 0.63
N TRP A 4 4.92 24.83 1.83
CA TRP A 4 3.48 24.79 2.04
C TRP A 4 2.75 26.01 1.48
N SER A 5 3.34 27.20 1.61
CA SER A 5 2.77 28.44 1.08
C SER A 5 2.75 28.46 -0.45
N SER A 6 3.79 27.91 -1.08
CA SER A 6 3.90 27.80 -2.54
C SER A 6 2.92 26.76 -3.11
N TYR A 7 2.67 25.67 -2.39
CA TYR A 7 1.66 24.70 -2.79
C TYR A 7 0.24 25.28 -2.65
N ARG A 8 -0.03 26.01 -1.57
CA ARG A 8 -1.33 26.65 -1.31
C ARG A 8 -1.65 27.77 -2.30
N SER A 9 -0.64 28.46 -2.83
CA SER A 9 -0.82 29.54 -3.81
C SER A 9 -1.17 29.04 -5.22
N LEU A 10 -1.05 27.73 -5.48
CA LEU A 10 -1.46 27.14 -6.75
C LEU A 10 -2.98 27.12 -6.93
N SER A 11 -3.42 27.28 -8.18
CA SER A 11 -4.83 27.19 -8.54
C SER A 11 -5.43 25.83 -8.10
N PRO A 12 -6.72 25.78 -7.68
CA PRO A 12 -7.36 24.53 -7.25
C PRO A 12 -7.25 23.40 -8.27
N LYS A 13 -7.34 23.72 -9.57
CA LYS A 13 -7.22 22.75 -10.68
C LYS A 13 -5.81 22.18 -10.78
N THR A 14 -4.78 23.02 -10.64
CA THR A 14 -3.38 22.60 -10.68
C THR A 14 -3.02 21.69 -9.50
N ARG A 15 -3.55 21.99 -8.30
CA ARG A 15 -3.39 21.11 -7.12
C ARG A 15 -4.05 19.75 -7.31
N ALA A 16 -5.26 19.73 -7.87
CA ALA A 16 -5.97 18.48 -8.17
C ALA A 16 -5.20 17.65 -9.20
N LEU A 17 -4.74 18.27 -10.30
CA LEU A 17 -3.95 17.58 -11.33
C LEU A 17 -2.64 17.01 -10.76
N PHE A 18 -1.93 17.82 -9.96
CA PHE A 18 -0.70 17.37 -9.29
C PHE A 18 -0.96 16.21 -8.34
N GLY A 19 -2.00 16.29 -7.50
CA GLY A 19 -2.39 15.22 -6.60
C GLY A 19 -2.75 13.93 -7.34
N VAL A 20 -3.55 14.01 -8.40
CA VAL A 20 -3.89 12.85 -9.24
C VAL A 20 -2.65 12.27 -9.92
N GLY A 21 -1.75 13.11 -10.44
CA GLY A 21 -0.49 12.65 -11.03
C GLY A 21 0.41 11.92 -10.04
N LEU A 22 0.50 12.42 -8.80
CA LEU A 22 1.27 11.80 -7.73
C LEU A 22 0.68 10.44 -7.34
N MET A 23 -0.65 10.36 -7.21
CA MET A 23 -1.33 9.10 -6.89
C MET A 23 -1.21 8.09 -8.04
N ALA A 24 -1.28 8.54 -9.29
CA ALA A 24 -1.07 7.68 -10.46
C ALA A 24 0.37 7.15 -10.51
N TRP A 25 1.36 8.00 -10.27
CA TRP A 25 2.78 7.61 -10.21
C TRP A 25 3.04 6.60 -9.08
N ALA A 26 2.51 6.85 -7.88
CA ALA A 26 2.61 5.93 -6.75
C ALA A 26 1.94 4.58 -7.05
N SER A 27 0.77 4.59 -7.69
CA SER A 27 0.06 3.36 -8.08
C SER A 27 0.86 2.53 -9.10
N ILE A 28 1.50 3.18 -10.06
CA ILE A 28 2.40 2.50 -11.02
C ILE A 28 3.61 1.91 -10.30
N GLY A 29 4.20 2.63 -9.35
CA GLY A 29 5.30 2.13 -8.52
C GLY A 29 4.91 0.89 -7.70
N LEU A 30 3.71 0.90 -7.10
CA LEU A 30 3.16 -0.25 -6.37
C LEU A 30 2.86 -1.42 -7.30
N TRP A 31 2.34 -1.17 -8.51
CA TRP A 31 2.09 -2.23 -9.49
C TRP A 31 3.39 -2.87 -10.01
N MET A 32 4.49 -2.11 -10.05
CA MET A 32 5.82 -2.64 -10.35
C MET A 32 6.47 -3.37 -9.17
N SER A 33 5.95 -3.26 -7.92
CA SER A 33 6.46 -4.00 -6.75
C SER A 33 6.71 -5.49 -7.00
N PRO A 34 5.78 -6.27 -7.60
CA PRO A 34 6.02 -7.69 -7.89
C PRO A 34 7.20 -7.93 -8.86
N GLN A 35 7.46 -7.02 -9.81
CA GLN A 35 8.61 -7.14 -10.71
C GLN A 35 9.91 -6.75 -10.00
N VAL A 36 9.84 -5.81 -9.07
CA VAL A 36 10.97 -5.41 -8.23
C VAL A 36 11.34 -6.53 -7.25
N GLU A 37 10.37 -7.23 -6.67
CA GLU A 37 10.58 -8.40 -5.81
C GLU A 37 11.25 -9.56 -6.57
N ASP A 38 10.85 -9.79 -7.82
CA ASP A 38 11.46 -10.78 -8.72
C ASP A 38 12.92 -10.46 -9.05
N VAL A 39 13.22 -9.19 -9.34
CA VAL A 39 14.59 -8.74 -9.70
C VAL A 39 15.48 -8.62 -8.46
N MET A 40 14.92 -8.24 -7.30
CA MET A 40 15.65 -8.22 -6.02
C MET A 40 15.82 -9.61 -5.39
N GLY A 41 15.33 -10.69 -6.03
CA GLY A 41 15.47 -12.05 -5.53
C GLY A 41 14.69 -12.32 -4.24
N MET A 42 13.70 -11.48 -3.94
CA MET A 42 12.85 -11.55 -2.74
C MET A 42 11.49 -12.19 -3.04
N LYS A 43 11.29 -12.71 -4.25
CA LYS A 43 10.10 -13.48 -4.60
C LYS A 43 10.02 -14.71 -3.69
N ALA A 44 9.06 -14.72 -2.78
CA ALA A 44 8.73 -15.89 -1.98
C ALA A 44 8.46 -17.07 -2.93
N THR A 45 9.11 -18.21 -2.67
CA THR A 45 8.91 -19.42 -3.45
C THR A 45 7.47 -19.92 -3.26
N ALA A 46 6.91 -20.64 -4.25
CA ALA A 46 5.53 -21.14 -4.18
C ALA A 46 5.26 -21.97 -2.90
N ALA A 47 6.27 -22.66 -2.38
CA ALA A 47 6.19 -23.42 -1.13
C ALA A 47 6.05 -22.53 0.11
N GLU A 48 6.76 -21.40 0.18
CA GLU A 48 6.67 -20.44 1.28
C GLU A 48 5.31 -19.73 1.30
N GLN A 49 4.75 -19.48 0.12
CA GLN A 49 3.43 -18.87 -0.04
C GLN A 49 2.32 -19.80 0.47
N GLU A 50 2.38 -21.09 0.13
CA GLU A 50 1.46 -22.09 0.68
C GLU A 50 1.62 -22.28 2.20
N GLU A 51 2.85 -22.20 2.72
CA GLU A 51 3.08 -22.29 4.17
C GLU A 51 2.54 -21.06 4.90
N LEU A 52 2.66 -19.89 4.28
CA LEU A 52 2.08 -18.65 4.79
C LEU A 52 0.55 -18.71 4.78
N ASP A 53 -0.07 -19.15 3.69
CA ASP A 53 -1.53 -19.31 3.61
C ASP A 53 -2.06 -20.29 4.66
N ARG A 54 -1.34 -21.40 4.90
CA ARG A 54 -1.64 -22.32 6.00
C ARG A 54 -1.53 -21.66 7.36
N LYS A 55 -0.50 -20.81 7.58
CA LYS A 55 -0.29 -20.09 8.86
C LYS A 55 -1.29 -18.94 9.06
N LEU A 56 -1.75 -18.31 7.98
CA LEU A 56 -2.70 -17.18 8.01
C LEU A 56 -4.16 -17.63 8.11
N ALA A 57 -4.46 -18.91 7.88
CA ALA A 57 -5.78 -19.51 8.08
C ALA A 57 -6.16 -19.67 9.58
N LEU A 58 -5.92 -18.63 10.38
CA LEU A 58 -6.32 -18.57 11.79
C LEU A 58 -7.81 -18.23 11.89
N ARG A 59 -8.61 -19.16 12.40
CA ARG A 59 -10.00 -18.90 12.77
C ARG A 59 -10.06 -18.10 14.05
N VAL A 60 -10.18 -16.78 13.92
CA VAL A 60 -10.42 -15.88 15.05
C VAL A 60 -11.92 -15.87 15.37
N SER A 61 -12.32 -16.59 16.41
CA SER A 61 -13.66 -16.48 17.00
C SER A 61 -13.65 -15.42 18.09
N ARG A 62 -14.50 -14.40 17.96
CA ARG A 62 -14.72 -13.41 19.03
C ARG A 62 -15.52 -14.08 20.13
N VAL A 63 -14.93 -14.24 21.32
CA VAL A 63 -15.65 -14.65 22.53
C VAL A 63 -16.20 -13.40 23.19
N GLU A 64 -17.52 -13.27 23.26
CA GLU A 64 -18.14 -12.22 24.07
C GLU A 64 -17.96 -12.59 25.55
N LYS A 65 -17.34 -11.67 26.30
CA LYS A 65 -17.21 -11.82 27.74
C LYS A 65 -18.57 -11.46 28.34
N GLU A 66 -19.32 -12.44 28.82
CA GLU A 66 -20.55 -12.17 29.57
C GLU A 66 -20.23 -11.19 30.70
N GLY A 67 -20.89 -10.03 30.64
CA GLY A 67 -20.75 -8.96 31.59
C GLY A 67 -21.12 -9.44 32.98
N LYS A 68 -20.26 -9.13 33.94
CA LYS A 68 -20.53 -9.19 35.36
C LYS A 68 -20.87 -7.78 35.85
#